data_AF-A0A1G4JBD1-F1
#
_entry.id   AF-A0A1G4JBD1-F1
#
_cell.length_a   1.000
_cell.length_b   1.000
_cell.length_c   1.000
_cell.angle_alpha   90.00
_cell.angle_beta   90.00
_cell.angle_gamma   90.00
#
_symmetry.space_group_name_H-M   'P 1'
#
loop_
_entity.id
_entity.type
_entity.pdbx_description
1 polymer ?
#
loop_
_entity_poly.entity_id
_entity_poly.type
_entity_poly.pdbx_seq_one_letter_code
_entity_poly.pdbx_strand_id
1 'polypeptide(L)'
;MDYSQVFTNLQSILKAASSKCKVVDEKFPSRFFEKDPNKIFESYKKFLKPKVDGEGNIKNEDNLPVTTIAERFERGEYLKKQDGFYRLLHDIKLVCTLLIHYYPQGTRTYQLVDKFYKFATELLLRECYRCGITLTDDSSDDQYGAERAAFHKQIANDFIRISTSYSVPYAESYYVSSGDMDLFSSTISKSQLDHRPTEAPNSKFLLNKVIPQIGDEIAPKLGFLAANVSNIPDPTLPPYEMMTKFLHPNWYAMPTTVWLEYGDYKSWAPCFNESGTVIDAGRRGTIWLEKIGYTKLQNMRDAQISAKQIDDVASERNEVAEGKSLAPQGNGEAEIPGVAKTADEKQDVVPIDQLANGRQQENGNTNKIDRESESKPEAGLTEARLPAIKLENLYDWAPGNIIEDDEIEAVSNGSHQKLITELLMEVATLKSKRVAGKVSKPYTREIQLYHKVQRLMRELLLAKQVTKIPQITARSFPVLQANYMGSIPVVRTVQTRKKKYRK
;
A
#
# COMPACT_ATOMS: atom_id res chain seq x y z
N MET A 1 18.73 28.41 21.25
CA MET A 1 17.39 28.33 20.62
C MET A 1 16.39 28.89 21.61
N ASP A 2 15.20 29.34 21.19
CA ASP A 2 14.13 29.66 22.13
C ASP A 2 13.29 28.41 22.40
N TYR A 3 13.19 28.03 23.68
CA TYR A 3 12.41 26.89 24.14
C TYR A 3 11.02 27.30 24.66
N SER A 4 10.68 28.60 24.67
CA SER A 4 9.40 29.13 25.18
C SER A 4 8.19 28.40 24.57
N GLN A 5 8.15 28.31 23.23
CA GLN A 5 7.09 27.62 22.48
C GLN A 5 6.98 26.13 22.86
N VAL A 6 8.10 25.45 23.10
CA VAL A 6 8.13 24.03 23.50
C VAL A 6 7.55 23.88 24.90
N PHE A 7 7.95 24.70 25.87
CA PHE A 7 7.39 24.66 27.22
C PHE A 7 5.90 25.04 27.26
N THR A 8 5.44 26.02 26.46
CA THR A 8 4.01 26.36 26.32
C THR A 8 3.20 25.20 25.73
N ASN A 9 3.72 24.54 24.68
CA ASN A 9 3.09 23.35 24.10
C ASN A 9 3.03 22.21 25.12
N LEU A 10 4.13 21.91 25.83
CA LEU A 10 4.18 20.90 26.89
C LEU A 10 3.19 21.20 28.03
N GLN A 11 3.09 22.44 28.49
CA GLN A 11 2.15 22.84 29.54
C GLN A 11 0.69 22.55 29.13
N SER A 12 0.30 22.93 27.91
CA SER A 12 -1.07 22.70 27.41
C SER A 12 -1.37 21.20 27.21
N ILE A 13 -0.42 20.42 26.67
CA ILE A 13 -0.55 18.98 26.49
C ILE A 13 -0.65 18.25 27.83
N LEU A 14 0.23 18.56 28.79
CA LEU A 14 0.22 17.94 30.12
C LEU A 14 -1.06 18.28 30.91
N LYS A 15 -1.55 19.53 30.83
CA LYS A 15 -2.80 19.97 31.47
C LYS A 15 -4.05 19.33 30.84
N ALA A 16 -4.04 19.08 29.52
CA ALA A 16 -5.10 18.32 28.86
C ALA A 16 -5.08 16.83 29.25
N ALA A 17 -3.89 16.22 29.25
CA ALA A 17 -3.69 14.81 29.60
C ALA A 17 -3.95 14.50 31.08
N SER A 18 -3.66 15.44 31.99
CA SER A 18 -3.86 15.26 33.44
C SER A 18 -5.32 15.30 33.88
N SER A 19 -6.25 15.75 33.02
CA SER A 19 -7.67 16.00 33.33
C SER A 19 -8.43 14.87 34.06
N LYS A 20 -7.98 13.61 33.94
CA LYS A 20 -8.58 12.43 34.59
C LYS A 20 -7.79 11.88 35.79
N CYS A 21 -6.57 12.34 36.02
CA CYS A 21 -5.66 11.85 37.07
C CYS A 21 -5.08 12.95 37.97
N LYS A 22 -5.31 14.24 37.65
CA LYS A 22 -4.93 15.45 38.41
C LYS A 22 -3.43 15.62 38.74
N VAL A 23 -2.54 14.77 38.22
CA VAL A 23 -1.09 14.75 38.49
C VAL A 23 -0.39 16.12 38.43
N VAL A 24 -0.85 17.04 37.58
CA VAL A 24 -0.27 18.39 37.43
C VAL A 24 -0.69 19.35 38.56
N ASP A 25 -1.85 19.12 39.16
CA ASP A 25 -2.46 19.91 40.22
C ASP A 25 -2.15 19.34 41.62
N GLU A 26 -1.47 18.20 41.70
CA GLU A 26 -1.12 17.52 42.95
C GLU A 26 0.09 18.15 43.66
N LYS A 27 0.06 18.08 44.98
CA LYS A 27 0.95 18.82 45.89
C LYS A 27 2.24 18.05 46.19
N PHE A 28 3.41 18.67 45.98
CA PHE A 28 4.71 18.07 46.34
C PHE A 28 5.70 19.06 46.98
N PRO A 29 6.72 18.58 47.74
CA PRO A 29 7.67 19.45 48.44
C PRO A 29 8.60 20.22 47.50
N SER A 30 8.50 21.55 47.49
CA SER A 30 9.18 22.41 46.52
C SER A 30 10.71 22.34 46.55
N ARG A 31 11.31 22.09 47.72
CA ARG A 31 12.76 22.10 47.93
C ARG A 31 13.45 20.76 47.64
N PHE A 32 12.71 19.73 47.24
CA PHE A 32 13.30 18.43 46.90
C PHE A 32 13.82 18.44 45.44
N PHE A 33 15.08 18.02 45.26
CA PHE A 33 15.72 17.85 43.95
C PHE A 33 16.81 16.78 44.05
N GLU A 34 16.81 15.84 43.10
CA GLU A 34 17.81 14.79 42.96
C GLU A 34 18.47 14.84 41.57
N LYS A 35 19.78 14.59 41.49
CA LYS A 35 20.53 14.56 40.22
C LYS A 35 20.37 13.23 39.49
N ASP A 36 20.30 12.13 40.22
CA ASP A 36 20.22 10.79 39.63
C ASP A 36 18.75 10.37 39.50
N PRO A 37 18.17 10.30 38.28
CA PRO A 37 16.74 10.01 38.12
C PRO A 37 16.33 8.62 38.63
N ASN A 38 17.30 7.71 38.79
CA ASN A 38 17.07 6.37 39.34
C ASN A 38 17.03 6.33 40.87
N LYS A 39 17.56 7.35 41.57
CA LYS A 39 17.64 7.39 43.05
C LYS A 39 16.51 8.21 43.70
N ILE A 40 15.69 8.92 42.91
CA ILE A 40 14.59 9.80 43.36
C ILE A 40 13.75 9.20 44.49
N PHE A 41 13.29 7.94 44.38
CA PHE A 41 12.48 7.31 45.43
C PHE A 41 13.27 7.10 46.73
N GLU A 42 14.53 6.67 46.64
CA GLU A 42 15.36 6.48 47.83
C GLU A 42 15.72 7.80 48.52
N SER A 43 16.10 8.83 47.76
CA SER A 43 16.44 10.13 48.36
C SER A 43 15.20 10.84 48.87
N TYR A 44 14.03 10.65 48.25
CA TYR A 44 12.76 11.11 48.83
C TYR A 44 12.43 10.38 50.15
N LYS A 45 12.64 9.05 50.21
CA LYS A 45 12.52 8.26 51.46
C LYS A 45 13.52 8.73 52.53
N LYS A 46 14.74 9.11 52.15
CA LYS A 46 15.76 9.71 53.04
C LYS A 46 15.34 11.13 53.50
N PHE A 47 14.70 11.93 52.65
CA PHE A 47 14.17 13.27 52.94
C PHE A 47 12.97 13.27 53.89
N LEU A 48 12.11 12.24 53.83
CA LEU A 48 10.98 12.09 54.75
C LEU A 48 11.39 11.62 56.16
N LYS A 49 12.35 10.68 56.27
CA LYS A 49 12.79 10.12 57.57
C LYS A 49 12.99 11.14 58.72
N PRO A 50 13.71 12.27 58.55
CA PRO A 50 13.89 13.24 59.62
C PRO A 50 12.66 14.14 59.90
N LYS A 51 11.64 14.10 59.04
CA LYS A 51 10.44 14.96 59.10
C LYS A 51 9.17 14.21 59.49
N VAL A 52 9.30 12.94 59.87
CA VAL A 52 8.17 12.08 60.24
C VAL A 52 8.27 11.73 61.74
N ASP A 53 7.12 11.65 62.40
CA ASP A 53 6.97 11.17 63.77
C ASP A 53 6.94 9.64 63.86
N GLY A 54 7.09 9.09 65.07
CA GLY A 54 7.04 7.64 65.28
C GLY A 54 5.73 6.98 64.83
N GLU A 55 4.66 7.77 64.71
CA GLU A 55 3.32 7.36 64.26
C GLU A 55 3.09 7.55 62.75
N GLY A 56 4.07 8.04 61.99
CA GLY A 56 3.99 8.22 60.53
C GLY A 56 3.50 9.60 60.06
N ASN A 57 3.01 10.45 60.97
CA ASN A 57 2.58 11.83 60.68
C ASN A 57 3.78 12.74 60.37
N ILE A 58 3.53 13.85 59.64
CA ILE A 58 4.57 14.80 59.23
C ILE A 58 4.75 15.90 60.29
N LYS A 59 5.98 16.07 60.78
CA LYS A 59 6.38 17.12 61.72
C LYS A 59 6.21 18.50 61.09
N ASN A 60 5.29 19.29 61.64
CA ASN A 60 4.98 20.67 61.23
C ASN A 60 4.63 20.79 59.74
N GLU A 61 3.44 20.30 59.35
CA GLU A 61 2.94 20.37 57.97
C GLU A 61 3.03 21.78 57.37
N ASP A 62 2.70 22.82 58.14
CA ASP A 62 2.77 24.24 57.74
C ASP A 62 4.17 24.72 57.34
N ASN A 63 5.24 24.09 57.82
CA ASN A 63 6.63 24.46 57.55
C ASN A 63 7.22 23.78 56.31
N LEU A 64 6.44 22.97 55.58
CA LEU A 64 6.83 22.43 54.28
C LEU A 64 6.35 23.34 53.15
N PRO A 65 7.25 24.06 52.44
CA PRO A 65 6.84 24.81 51.27
C PRO A 65 6.48 23.82 50.15
N VAL A 66 5.18 23.65 49.92
CA VAL A 66 4.59 22.80 48.89
C VAL A 66 4.33 23.62 47.62
N THR A 67 4.46 22.98 46.46
CA THR A 67 4.07 23.53 45.15
C THR A 67 3.38 22.46 44.29
N THR A 68 2.53 22.87 43.37
CA THR A 68 2.04 22.04 42.25
C THR A 68 2.92 22.18 41.00
N ILE A 69 2.75 21.30 40.00
CA ILE A 69 3.46 21.42 38.71
C ILE A 69 2.89 22.62 37.93
N ALA A 70 1.58 22.87 38.00
CA ALA A 70 0.92 24.03 37.41
C ALA A 70 1.57 25.37 37.85
N GLU A 71 1.74 25.59 39.15
CA GLU A 71 2.39 26.79 39.69
C GLU A 71 3.82 27.00 39.17
N ARG A 72 4.60 25.92 38.98
CA ARG A 72 5.97 26.02 38.48
C ARG A 72 6.05 26.45 37.03
N PHE A 73 5.09 26.02 36.20
CA PHE A 73 4.93 26.55 34.84
C PHE A 73 4.52 28.03 34.87
N GLU A 74 3.52 28.40 35.69
CA GLU A 74 3.03 29.79 35.79
C GLU A 74 4.10 30.76 36.32
N ARG A 75 4.97 30.32 37.24
CA ARG A 75 6.14 31.09 37.71
C ARG A 75 7.34 31.05 36.76
N GLY A 76 7.27 30.27 35.67
CA GLY A 76 8.35 30.09 34.70
C GLY A 76 9.61 29.45 35.28
N GLU A 77 9.50 28.62 36.33
CA GLU A 77 10.67 28.07 37.04
C GLU A 77 11.51 27.11 36.18
N TYR A 78 10.88 26.44 35.21
CA TYR A 78 11.55 25.54 34.26
C TYR A 78 12.35 26.31 33.20
N LEU A 79 11.87 27.48 32.73
CA LEU A 79 12.54 28.27 31.69
C LEU A 79 13.79 29.00 32.21
N LYS A 80 13.82 29.34 33.51
CA LYS A 80 14.88 30.14 34.15
C LYS A 80 16.17 29.37 34.47
N LYS A 81 16.25 28.08 34.18
CA LYS A 81 17.34 27.18 34.62
C LYS A 81 17.79 26.29 33.46
N GLN A 82 19.10 26.03 33.36
CA GLN A 82 19.68 25.23 32.27
C GLN A 82 19.09 23.79 32.26
N ASP A 83 18.99 23.14 33.42
CA ASP A 83 18.32 21.82 33.59
C ASP A 83 16.77 21.88 33.56
N GLY A 84 16.17 22.82 32.82
CA GLY A 84 14.73 23.06 32.80
C GLY A 84 13.89 21.82 32.48
N PHE A 85 14.29 21.07 31.46
CA PHE A 85 13.62 19.82 31.05
C PHE A 85 13.84 18.67 32.04
N TYR A 86 15.05 18.51 32.59
CA TYR A 86 15.32 17.50 33.62
C TYR A 86 14.50 17.76 34.89
N ARG A 87 14.35 19.02 35.30
CA ARG A 87 13.51 19.42 36.45
C ARG A 87 12.04 19.05 36.24
N LEU A 88 11.52 19.25 35.03
CA LEU A 88 10.16 18.83 34.69
C LEU A 88 10.00 17.29 34.71
N LEU A 89 10.97 16.55 34.17
CA LEU A 89 11.01 15.08 34.24
C LEU A 89 11.06 14.57 35.70
N HIS A 90 11.93 15.16 36.51
CA HIS A 90 12.09 14.89 37.94
C HIS A 90 10.77 15.09 38.70
N ASP A 91 10.13 16.25 38.53
CA ASP A 91 8.87 16.57 39.22
C ASP A 91 7.73 15.63 38.81
N ILE A 92 7.60 15.34 37.51
CA ILE A 92 6.62 14.37 37.00
C ILE A 92 6.88 12.98 37.57
N LYS A 93 8.13 12.50 37.57
CA LYS A 93 8.48 11.18 38.13
C LYS A 93 8.23 11.12 39.64
N LEU A 94 8.55 12.17 40.38
CA LEU A 94 8.28 12.28 41.82
C LEU A 94 6.77 12.20 42.11
N VAL A 95 5.94 13.03 41.48
CA VAL A 95 4.49 13.05 41.73
C VAL A 95 3.82 11.76 41.27
N CYS A 96 4.24 11.18 40.14
CA CYS A 96 3.73 9.87 39.71
C CYS A 96 4.09 8.76 40.71
N THR A 97 5.32 8.76 41.24
CA THR A 97 5.76 7.79 42.26
C THR A 97 4.96 7.95 43.56
N LEU A 98 4.74 9.19 44.02
CA LEU A 98 3.91 9.50 45.18
C LEU A 98 2.48 8.95 45.04
N LEU A 99 1.83 9.23 43.92
CA LEU A 99 0.46 8.79 43.67
C LEU A 99 0.35 7.26 43.49
N ILE A 100 1.36 6.61 42.88
CA ILE A 100 1.44 5.15 42.74
C ILE A 100 1.61 4.47 44.11
N HIS A 101 2.38 5.07 45.03
CA HIS A 101 2.52 4.60 46.40
C HIS A 101 1.33 4.96 47.30
N TYR A 102 0.55 5.99 46.99
CA TYR A 102 -0.70 6.37 47.67
C TYR A 102 -1.87 5.46 47.27
N TYR A 103 -2.10 5.24 45.97
CA TYR A 103 -3.22 4.41 45.52
C TYR A 103 -2.94 2.90 45.68
N PRO A 104 -3.96 2.09 46.02
CA PRO A 104 -3.85 0.63 45.99
C PRO A 104 -3.58 0.11 44.57
N GLN A 105 -2.78 -0.96 44.47
CA GLN A 105 -2.43 -1.59 43.20
C GLN A 105 -3.67 -2.04 42.42
N GLY A 106 -3.65 -1.91 41.10
CA GLY A 106 -4.74 -2.33 40.22
C GLY A 106 -5.96 -1.39 40.17
N THR A 107 -6.04 -0.37 41.03
CA THR A 107 -7.10 0.64 40.96
C THR A 107 -7.05 1.45 39.66
N ARG A 108 -8.21 1.97 39.23
CA ARG A 108 -8.31 2.79 38.01
C ARG A 108 -7.44 4.05 38.06
N THR A 109 -7.31 4.68 39.24
CA THR A 109 -6.43 5.84 39.44
C THR A 109 -4.96 5.47 39.31
N TYR A 110 -4.51 4.40 39.98
CA TYR A 110 -3.16 3.83 39.83
C TYR A 110 -2.80 3.59 38.35
N GLN A 111 -3.68 2.92 37.59
CA GLN A 111 -3.46 2.67 36.16
C GLN A 111 -3.47 3.94 35.30
N LEU A 112 -4.23 4.98 35.66
CA LEU A 112 -4.23 6.26 34.96
C LEU A 112 -2.97 7.08 35.23
N VAL A 113 -2.42 7.01 36.45
CA VAL A 113 -1.13 7.64 36.79
C VAL A 113 0.02 6.95 36.07
N ASP A 114 0.06 5.61 36.05
CA ASP A 114 1.07 4.84 35.30
C ASP A 114 1.04 5.15 33.79
N LYS A 115 -0.16 5.26 33.20
CA LYS A 115 -0.33 5.66 31.79
C LYS A 115 0.07 7.10 31.53
N PHE A 116 -0.27 8.03 32.44
CA PHE A 116 0.16 9.43 32.35
C PHE A 116 1.69 9.56 32.44
N TYR A 117 2.32 8.84 33.37
CA TYR A 117 3.78 8.81 33.52
C TYR A 117 4.45 8.35 32.22
N LYS A 118 4.07 7.18 31.70
CA LYS A 118 4.62 6.62 30.45
C LYS A 118 4.50 7.60 29.28
N PHE A 119 3.31 8.16 29.07
CA PHE A 119 3.05 9.18 28.05
C PHE A 119 3.93 10.43 28.24
N ALA A 120 4.03 10.96 29.47
CA ALA A 120 4.79 12.17 29.75
C ALA A 120 6.31 11.96 29.59
N THR A 121 6.85 10.81 30.01
CA THR A 121 8.27 10.48 29.79
C THR A 121 8.59 10.25 28.32
N GLU A 122 7.73 9.54 27.60
CA GLU A 122 7.88 9.27 26.16
C GLU A 122 7.84 10.56 25.33
N LEU A 123 6.94 11.49 25.68
CA LEU A 123 6.86 12.82 25.08
C LEU A 123 8.12 13.65 25.38
N LEU A 124 8.54 13.75 26.64
CA LEU A 124 9.71 14.55 27.02
C LEU A 124 11.00 14.04 26.38
N LEU A 125 11.23 12.71 26.38
CA LEU A 125 12.41 12.12 25.74
C LEU A 125 12.45 12.43 24.24
N ARG A 126 11.32 12.32 23.54
CA ARG A 126 11.24 12.62 22.09
C ARG A 126 11.47 14.09 21.77
N GLU A 127 10.83 15.02 22.48
CA GLU A 127 11.01 16.44 22.19
C GLU A 127 12.39 16.96 22.63
N CYS A 128 12.95 16.45 23.73
CA CYS A 128 14.32 16.81 24.13
C CYS A 128 15.35 16.30 23.10
N TYR A 129 15.20 15.05 22.62
CA TYR A 129 16.04 14.52 21.54
C TYR A 129 15.93 15.34 20.24
N ARG A 130 14.71 15.77 19.85
CA ARG A 130 14.49 16.69 18.72
C ARG A 130 15.15 18.06 18.89
N CYS A 131 15.27 18.54 20.13
CA CYS A 131 16.01 19.76 20.46
C CYS A 131 17.53 19.54 20.64
N GLY A 132 18.04 18.31 20.50
CA GLY A 132 19.45 17.98 20.72
C GLY A 132 19.87 17.97 22.20
N ILE A 133 18.91 17.77 23.13
CA ILE A 133 19.13 17.78 24.58
C ILE A 133 19.04 16.35 25.12
N THR A 134 20.13 15.86 25.70
CA THR A 134 20.14 14.64 26.53
C THR A 134 19.60 14.93 27.94
N LEU A 135 18.82 14.01 28.50
CA LEU A 135 18.27 14.11 29.87
C LEU A 135 19.01 13.26 30.89
N THR A 136 19.88 12.37 30.41
CA THR A 136 20.82 11.54 31.16
C THR A 136 22.13 11.50 30.38
N ASP A 137 23.25 11.53 31.11
CA ASP A 137 24.53 11.08 30.54
C ASP A 137 24.51 9.55 30.56
N ASP A 138 24.21 8.94 29.42
CA ASP A 138 24.14 7.49 29.26
C ASP A 138 25.57 6.90 29.19
N SER A 139 26.30 6.96 30.31
CA SER A 139 27.62 6.34 30.50
C SER A 139 27.52 4.81 30.65
N SER A 140 26.81 4.18 29.71
CA SER A 140 26.50 2.75 29.64
C SER A 140 27.05 2.05 28.38
N ASP A 141 27.75 2.80 27.53
CA ASP A 141 28.72 2.18 26.61
C ASP A 141 29.74 1.33 27.42
N ASP A 142 30.27 0.31 26.75
CA ASP A 142 31.25 -0.68 27.25
C ASP A 142 30.83 -1.71 28.32
N GLN A 143 29.68 -1.60 29.03
CA GLN A 143 29.29 -2.66 29.99
C GLN A 143 28.91 -4.01 29.35
N TYR A 144 28.63 -4.06 28.04
CA TYR A 144 28.51 -5.33 27.29
C TYR A 144 29.86 -5.76 26.69
N GLY A 145 30.87 -5.87 27.56
CA GLY A 145 32.26 -6.22 27.28
C GLY A 145 32.50 -7.65 26.79
N ALA A 146 31.94 -7.99 25.63
CA ALA A 146 32.49 -8.94 24.67
C ALA A 146 32.99 -10.33 25.15
N GLU A 147 32.33 -10.98 26.11
CA GLU A 147 32.39 -12.45 26.25
C GLU A 147 31.67 -13.12 25.07
N ARG A 148 32.30 -13.06 23.89
CA ARG A 148 31.73 -13.50 22.62
C ARG A 148 31.62 -15.02 22.61
N ALA A 149 30.40 -15.53 22.80
CA ALA A 149 30.02 -16.89 22.45
C ALA A 149 30.50 -17.25 21.02
N ALA A 150 30.79 -18.52 20.75
CA ALA A 150 31.37 -18.96 19.47
C ALA A 150 30.58 -18.44 18.24
N PHE A 151 29.25 -18.43 18.34
CA PHE A 151 28.33 -17.86 17.34
C PHE A 151 28.58 -16.37 17.05
N HIS A 152 28.83 -15.55 18.07
CA HIS A 152 29.18 -14.13 17.90
C HIS A 152 30.58 -13.93 17.31
N LYS A 153 31.51 -14.87 17.51
CA LYS A 153 32.82 -14.85 16.83
C LYS A 153 32.66 -15.16 15.34
N GLN A 154 31.82 -16.13 14.98
CA GLN A 154 31.51 -16.43 13.58
C GLN A 154 30.83 -15.23 12.88
N ILE A 155 29.75 -14.69 13.46
CA ILE A 155 29.06 -13.51 12.87
C ILE A 155 30.01 -12.32 12.66
N ALA A 156 30.93 -12.08 13.60
CA ALA A 156 31.90 -10.98 13.49
C ALA A 156 33.00 -11.20 12.44
N ASN A 157 33.20 -12.44 11.97
CA ASN A 157 34.06 -12.75 10.83
C ASN A 157 33.29 -12.64 9.50
N ASP A 158 32.04 -13.15 9.49
CA ASP A 158 31.22 -13.29 8.29
C ASP A 158 30.50 -11.98 7.89
N PHE A 159 30.21 -11.08 8.85
CA PHE A 159 29.36 -9.90 8.64
C PHE A 159 29.85 -8.64 9.38
N ILE A 160 29.72 -7.48 8.72
CA ILE A 160 29.86 -6.16 9.35
C ILE A 160 28.57 -5.85 10.13
N ARG A 161 28.66 -5.80 11.47
CA ARG A 161 27.51 -5.51 12.34
C ARG A 161 27.24 -4.00 12.42
N ILE A 162 26.20 -3.55 11.72
CA ILE A 162 25.49 -2.31 12.06
C ILE A 162 24.49 -2.66 13.17
N SER A 163 24.48 -1.93 14.29
CA SER A 163 23.61 -2.24 15.43
C SER A 163 22.97 -1.00 16.05
N THR A 164 21.72 -1.17 16.48
CA THR A 164 21.04 -0.29 17.43
C THR A 164 20.86 -1.03 18.76
N SER A 165 20.83 -0.28 19.86
CA SER A 165 20.62 -0.76 21.22
C SER A 165 19.61 0.15 21.91
N TYR A 166 18.70 -0.45 22.67
CA TYR A 166 17.71 0.25 23.49
C TYR A 166 17.27 -0.64 24.65
N SER A 167 16.87 -0.04 25.76
CA SER A 167 16.43 -0.75 26.95
C SER A 167 14.90 -0.77 27.05
N VAL A 168 14.33 -1.95 27.35
CA VAL A 168 12.88 -2.12 27.60
C VAL A 168 12.69 -2.94 28.87
N PRO A 169 11.88 -2.48 29.83
CA PRO A 169 11.56 -3.25 31.02
C PRO A 169 10.68 -4.46 30.69
N TYR A 170 10.97 -5.61 31.31
CA TYR A 170 10.14 -6.82 31.22
C TYR A 170 8.79 -6.64 31.93
N ALA A 171 7.82 -7.48 31.58
CA ALA A 171 6.58 -7.63 32.34
C ALA A 171 6.67 -8.86 33.26
N GLU A 172 5.87 -8.89 34.33
CA GLU A 172 5.78 -10.03 35.24
C GLU A 172 4.43 -10.76 35.05
N SER A 173 4.40 -12.08 35.21
CA SER A 173 3.18 -12.89 35.28
C SER A 173 3.33 -14.00 36.33
N TYR A 174 2.20 -14.54 36.81
CA TYR A 174 2.22 -15.71 37.68
C TYR A 174 2.24 -17.00 36.84
N TYR A 175 3.01 -17.97 37.30
CA TYR A 175 3.11 -19.32 36.76
C TYR A 175 2.68 -20.32 37.84
N VAL A 176 1.88 -21.31 37.44
CA VAL A 176 1.37 -22.39 38.28
C VAL A 176 1.42 -23.69 37.49
N SER A 177 2.15 -24.69 37.98
CA SER A 177 2.08 -26.04 37.42
C SER A 177 0.89 -26.78 38.03
N SER A 178 -0.06 -27.20 37.20
CA SER A 178 -1.03 -28.25 37.53
C SER A 178 -0.51 -29.56 36.95
N GLY A 179 -0.80 -30.71 37.59
CA GLY A 179 -0.11 -31.98 37.31
C GLY A 179 -0.06 -32.40 35.83
N ASP A 180 -1.11 -32.08 35.06
CA ASP A 180 -1.20 -32.39 33.62
C ASP A 180 -0.89 -31.19 32.70
N MET A 181 -0.82 -29.95 33.22
CA MET A 181 -0.64 -28.73 32.39
C MET A 181 -0.11 -27.53 33.18
N ASP A 182 0.90 -26.88 32.60
CA ASP A 182 1.45 -25.60 33.07
C ASP A 182 0.54 -24.42 32.69
N LEU A 183 0.22 -23.58 33.68
CA LEU A 183 -0.70 -22.45 33.57
C LEU A 183 0.02 -21.13 33.81
N PHE A 184 -0.30 -20.13 32.98
CA PHE A 184 0.22 -18.76 33.10
C PHE A 184 -0.93 -17.76 33.28
N SER A 185 -0.74 -16.77 34.16
CA SER A 185 -1.69 -15.67 34.30
C SER A 185 -1.51 -14.62 33.19
N SER A 186 -2.48 -13.71 33.09
CA SER A 186 -2.27 -12.41 32.44
C SER A 186 -1.11 -11.64 33.11
N THR A 187 -0.54 -10.65 32.41
CA THR A 187 0.54 -9.82 32.95
C THR A 187 0.08 -8.96 34.12
N ILE A 188 0.92 -8.90 35.16
CA ILE A 188 0.66 -8.14 36.38
C ILE A 188 0.72 -6.65 36.02
N SER A 189 -0.39 -5.93 36.22
CA SER A 189 -0.50 -4.48 35.94
C SER A 189 0.16 -3.62 37.03
N LYS A 190 1.39 -3.98 37.44
CA LYS A 190 2.25 -3.22 38.36
C LYS A 190 2.99 -2.14 37.59
N SER A 191 3.13 -0.95 38.18
CA SER A 191 3.97 0.10 37.59
C SER A 191 5.46 -0.14 37.86
N GLN A 192 6.32 0.35 36.97
CA GLN A 192 7.78 0.37 37.15
C GLN A 192 8.21 1.33 38.27
N LEU A 193 7.34 2.25 38.67
CA LEU A 193 7.55 3.14 39.83
C LEU A 193 7.05 2.55 41.16
N ASP A 194 6.45 1.35 41.14
CA ASP A 194 5.92 0.72 42.35
C ASP A 194 7.01 -0.12 43.04
N HIS A 195 7.69 0.50 44.00
CA HIS A 195 8.78 -0.11 44.77
C HIS A 195 8.28 -1.02 45.92
N ARG A 196 6.98 -1.34 46.00
CA ARG A 196 6.47 -2.39 46.91
C ARG A 196 7.01 -3.76 46.47
N PRO A 197 7.27 -4.73 47.38
CA PRO A 197 7.55 -6.11 46.97
C PRO A 197 6.36 -6.69 46.21
N THR A 198 6.62 -7.57 45.22
CA THR A 198 5.54 -8.30 44.52
C THR A 198 5.09 -9.46 45.40
N GLU A 199 4.04 -9.25 46.20
CA GLU A 199 3.44 -10.30 47.04
C GLU A 199 2.64 -11.30 46.18
N ALA A 200 2.95 -12.58 46.30
CA ALA A 200 2.24 -13.65 45.60
C ALA A 200 0.92 -13.98 46.33
N PRO A 201 -0.25 -13.98 45.64
CA PRO A 201 -1.54 -14.30 46.26
C PRO A 201 -1.65 -15.71 46.86
N ASN A 202 -0.72 -16.61 46.52
CA ASN A 202 -0.63 -17.97 47.03
C ASN A 202 0.84 -18.41 46.97
N SER A 203 1.34 -19.16 47.96
CA SER A 203 2.72 -19.68 47.98
C SER A 203 3.04 -20.66 46.85
N LYS A 204 2.01 -21.21 46.17
CA LYS A 204 2.17 -22.02 44.96
C LYS A 204 2.39 -21.23 43.66
N PHE A 205 2.27 -19.90 43.69
CA PHE A 205 2.41 -19.07 42.49
C PHE A 205 3.86 -18.61 42.35
N LEU A 206 4.51 -19.01 41.26
CA LEU A 206 5.86 -18.57 40.91
C LEU A 206 5.79 -17.32 40.03
N LEU A 207 6.82 -16.46 40.11
CA LEU A 207 6.91 -15.24 39.32
C LEU A 207 7.71 -15.48 38.03
N ASN A 208 7.06 -15.36 36.89
CA ASN A 208 7.68 -15.46 35.57
C ASN A 208 7.96 -14.06 34.99
N LYS A 209 9.02 -13.94 34.19
CA LYS A 209 9.43 -12.68 33.53
C LYS A 209 9.22 -12.78 32.03
N VAL A 210 8.24 -12.03 31.54
CA VAL A 210 7.86 -11.98 30.13
C VAL A 210 8.74 -10.95 29.42
N ILE A 211 9.61 -11.45 28.53
CA ILE A 211 10.49 -10.67 27.67
C ILE A 211 9.67 -10.17 26.45
N PRO A 212 9.75 -8.88 26.06
CA PRO A 212 9.07 -8.39 24.87
C PRO A 212 9.66 -8.98 23.57
N GLN A 213 8.80 -9.24 22.59
CA GLN A 213 9.22 -9.67 21.25
C GLN A 213 9.74 -8.47 20.43
N ILE A 214 10.87 -8.66 19.73
CA ILE A 214 11.60 -7.62 18.97
C ILE A 214 11.76 -8.07 17.49
N GLY A 215 10.80 -8.85 16.97
CA GLY A 215 10.87 -9.43 15.62
C GLY A 215 10.00 -8.70 14.61
N ASP A 216 10.59 -8.28 13.49
CA ASP A 216 9.86 -7.79 12.31
C ASP A 216 9.24 -8.97 11.53
N GLU A 217 8.14 -9.53 12.05
CA GLU A 217 7.41 -10.60 11.36
C GLU A 217 6.69 -10.08 10.10
N ILE A 218 6.98 -10.70 8.95
CA ILE A 218 6.35 -10.35 7.67
C ILE A 218 4.88 -10.78 7.67
N ALA A 219 3.98 -9.80 7.84
CA ALA A 219 2.54 -10.02 7.82
C ALA A 219 2.03 -10.60 6.48
N PRO A 220 1.04 -11.51 6.49
CA PRO A 220 0.45 -12.07 5.28
C PRO A 220 -0.28 -11.01 4.46
N LYS A 221 -0.41 -11.24 3.14
CA LYS A 221 -1.14 -10.34 2.24
C LYS A 221 -2.65 -10.45 2.50
N LEU A 222 -3.39 -9.37 2.24
CA LEU A 222 -4.83 -9.26 2.53
C LEU A 222 -5.68 -10.44 1.98
N GLY A 223 -5.35 -10.96 0.79
CA GLY A 223 -6.05 -12.10 0.18
C GLY A 223 -5.92 -13.43 0.95
N PHE A 224 -4.99 -13.55 1.91
CA PHE A 224 -4.93 -14.68 2.84
C PHE A 224 -5.91 -14.50 4.01
N LEU A 225 -6.09 -13.27 4.49
CA LEU A 225 -7.01 -12.95 5.60
C LEU A 225 -8.47 -12.89 5.12
N ALA A 226 -8.70 -12.43 3.89
CA ALA A 226 -10.00 -12.27 3.25
C ALA A 226 -10.17 -13.23 2.06
N ALA A 227 -9.72 -14.48 2.20
CA ALA A 227 -9.93 -15.51 1.20
C ALA A 227 -11.43 -15.82 1.03
N ASN A 228 -11.89 -16.07 -0.20
CA ASN A 228 -13.28 -16.44 -0.46
C ASN A 228 -13.56 -17.87 0.06
N VAL A 229 -14.38 -17.98 1.10
CA VAL A 229 -14.83 -19.25 1.70
C VAL A 229 -16.25 -19.64 1.26
N SER A 230 -16.80 -18.99 0.24
CA SER A 230 -18.13 -19.23 -0.30
C SER A 230 -18.08 -19.90 -1.68
N ASN A 231 -19.20 -20.50 -2.09
CA ASN A 231 -19.35 -21.11 -3.42
C ASN A 231 -19.58 -20.06 -4.54
N ILE A 232 -19.39 -18.76 -4.27
CA ILE A 232 -19.46 -17.71 -5.30
C ILE A 232 -18.23 -17.86 -6.20
N PRO A 233 -18.38 -18.00 -7.53
CA PRO A 233 -17.25 -18.12 -8.45
C PRO A 233 -16.43 -16.83 -8.52
N ASP A 234 -15.20 -16.93 -9.02
CA ASP A 234 -14.38 -15.75 -9.34
C ASP A 234 -15.10 -14.88 -10.39
N PRO A 235 -15.27 -13.55 -10.17
CA PRO A 235 -15.94 -12.65 -11.11
C PRO A 235 -15.29 -12.54 -12.51
N THR A 236 -14.09 -13.09 -12.71
CA THR A 236 -13.44 -13.20 -14.02
C THR A 236 -13.93 -14.38 -14.87
N LEU A 237 -14.68 -15.31 -14.29
CA LEU A 237 -15.24 -16.47 -14.99
C LEU A 237 -16.54 -16.11 -15.75
N PRO A 238 -16.69 -16.53 -17.02
CA PRO A 238 -17.95 -16.37 -17.74
C PRO A 238 -19.03 -17.32 -17.21
N PRO A 239 -20.33 -16.96 -17.30
CA PRO A 239 -20.87 -15.77 -17.94
C PRO A 239 -20.85 -14.52 -17.04
N TYR A 240 -20.39 -13.40 -17.60
CA TYR A 240 -20.43 -12.07 -16.97
C TYR A 240 -21.71 -11.27 -17.32
N GLU A 241 -22.58 -11.81 -18.17
CA GLU A 241 -23.75 -11.13 -18.71
C GLU A 241 -25.03 -11.48 -17.91
N MET A 242 -25.68 -10.46 -17.34
CA MET A 242 -26.88 -10.67 -16.50
C MET A 242 -28.18 -10.92 -17.28
N MET A 243 -28.28 -10.47 -18.53
CA MET A 243 -29.55 -10.41 -19.27
C MET A 243 -29.55 -11.22 -20.59
N THR A 244 -28.71 -12.24 -20.69
CA THR A 244 -28.54 -13.11 -21.88
C THR A 244 -29.83 -13.69 -22.48
N LYS A 245 -30.87 -13.89 -21.64
CA LYS A 245 -32.17 -14.46 -22.01
C LYS A 245 -33.35 -13.60 -21.51
N PHE A 246 -33.11 -12.31 -21.25
CA PHE A 246 -34.18 -11.40 -20.83
C PHE A 246 -35.08 -11.07 -22.02
N LEU A 247 -36.37 -11.42 -21.93
CA LEU A 247 -37.39 -11.03 -22.90
C LEU A 247 -38.34 -10.02 -22.25
N HIS A 248 -38.30 -8.77 -22.71
CA HIS A 248 -39.24 -7.76 -22.23
C HIS A 248 -40.66 -8.07 -22.73
N PRO A 249 -41.74 -7.88 -21.95
CA PRO A 249 -43.10 -8.24 -22.39
C PRO A 249 -43.55 -7.61 -23.72
N ASN A 250 -43.07 -6.40 -24.04
CA ASN A 250 -43.34 -5.73 -25.33
C ASN A 250 -42.76 -6.48 -26.55
N TRP A 251 -41.98 -7.54 -26.37
CA TRP A 251 -41.41 -8.38 -27.42
C TRP A 251 -42.12 -9.75 -27.54
N TYR A 252 -43.15 -10.04 -26.72
CA TYR A 252 -43.97 -11.23 -26.95
C TYR A 252 -44.73 -11.13 -28.27
N ALA A 253 -44.75 -12.22 -29.03
CA ALA A 253 -45.59 -12.34 -30.21
C ALA A 253 -47.07 -12.40 -29.79
N MET A 254 -47.80 -11.30 -29.98
CA MET A 254 -49.25 -11.26 -29.77
C MET A 254 -49.96 -12.14 -30.81
N PRO A 255 -51.11 -12.77 -30.49
CA PRO A 255 -51.88 -13.53 -31.46
C PRO A 255 -52.41 -12.62 -32.58
N THR A 256 -52.18 -13.04 -33.82
CA THR A 256 -52.61 -12.36 -35.05
C THR A 256 -53.30 -13.34 -35.98
N THR A 257 -54.02 -12.84 -36.98
CA THR A 257 -54.86 -13.64 -37.88
C THR A 257 -54.10 -14.76 -38.58
N VAL A 258 -54.65 -15.96 -38.53
CA VAL A 258 -54.11 -17.13 -39.22
C VAL A 258 -54.75 -17.21 -40.59
N TRP A 259 -53.96 -17.02 -41.64
CA TRP A 259 -54.40 -17.25 -43.02
C TRP A 259 -54.51 -18.75 -43.30
N LEU A 260 -55.54 -19.16 -44.02
CA LEU A 260 -55.89 -20.56 -44.27
C LEU A 260 -55.92 -20.84 -45.78
N GLU A 261 -55.26 -21.93 -46.17
CA GLU A 261 -55.14 -22.34 -47.57
C GLU A 261 -55.87 -23.66 -47.80
N TYR A 262 -56.82 -23.65 -48.75
CA TYR A 262 -57.69 -24.80 -49.04
C TYR A 262 -57.44 -25.42 -50.44
N GLY A 263 -56.51 -24.85 -51.22
CA GLY A 263 -56.18 -25.25 -52.59
C GLY A 263 -56.86 -24.39 -53.68
N ASP A 264 -56.20 -24.33 -54.84
CA ASP A 264 -56.34 -23.31 -55.91
C ASP A 264 -57.78 -22.93 -56.30
N TYR A 265 -58.68 -23.92 -56.41
CA TYR A 265 -60.03 -23.75 -56.93
C TYR A 265 -61.11 -23.53 -55.87
N LYS A 266 -60.75 -23.21 -54.61
CA LYS A 266 -61.69 -23.05 -53.49
C LYS A 266 -61.82 -21.60 -53.00
N SER A 267 -62.03 -20.67 -53.94
CA SER A 267 -62.23 -19.23 -53.68
C SER A 267 -63.45 -18.86 -52.83
N TRP A 268 -64.33 -19.83 -52.53
CA TRP A 268 -65.50 -19.68 -51.66
C TRP A 268 -65.24 -20.09 -50.20
N ALA A 269 -64.08 -20.68 -49.88
CA ALA A 269 -63.74 -21.12 -48.53
C ALA A 269 -63.30 -19.93 -47.63
N PRO A 270 -63.48 -19.97 -46.30
CA PRO A 270 -63.04 -18.90 -45.40
C PRO A 270 -61.50 -18.78 -45.35
N CYS A 271 -60.93 -17.75 -45.98
CA CYS A 271 -59.48 -17.61 -46.17
C CYS A 271 -58.66 -17.30 -44.90
N PHE A 272 -59.28 -17.10 -43.74
CA PHE A 272 -58.59 -16.75 -42.49
C PHE A 272 -59.42 -17.09 -41.24
N ASN A 273 -58.73 -17.21 -40.10
CA ASN A 273 -59.31 -17.34 -38.77
C ASN A 273 -58.76 -16.25 -37.83
N GLU A 274 -59.67 -15.62 -37.06
CA GLU A 274 -59.39 -14.51 -36.13
C GLU A 274 -59.68 -14.88 -34.66
N SER A 275 -59.80 -16.18 -34.33
CA SER A 275 -60.08 -16.65 -32.97
C SER A 275 -59.02 -16.19 -31.95
N GLY A 276 -59.33 -15.15 -31.18
CA GLY A 276 -58.47 -14.63 -30.10
C GLY A 276 -57.34 -13.70 -30.55
N THR A 277 -57.46 -13.03 -31.69
CA THR A 277 -56.43 -12.10 -32.19
C THR A 277 -56.51 -10.71 -31.58
N VAL A 278 -55.37 -10.01 -31.52
CA VAL A 278 -55.28 -8.60 -31.05
C VAL A 278 -55.56 -7.60 -32.18
N ILE A 279 -55.45 -8.04 -33.43
CA ILE A 279 -55.68 -7.23 -34.64
C ILE A 279 -56.44 -8.04 -35.70
N ASP A 280 -57.13 -7.31 -36.57
CA ASP A 280 -57.91 -7.76 -37.72
C ASP A 280 -57.05 -8.13 -38.94
N ALA A 281 -57.60 -8.96 -39.82
CA ALA A 281 -56.95 -9.43 -41.05
C ALA A 281 -56.61 -8.27 -42.00
N GLY A 282 -57.40 -7.19 -41.99
CA GLY A 282 -57.16 -5.98 -42.78
C GLY A 282 -55.84 -5.33 -42.38
N ARG A 283 -55.73 -4.83 -41.15
CA ARG A 283 -54.50 -4.22 -40.62
C ARG A 283 -53.33 -5.18 -40.61
N ARG A 284 -53.54 -6.47 -40.30
CA ARG A 284 -52.48 -7.49 -40.38
C ARG A 284 -51.98 -7.68 -41.82
N GLY A 285 -52.87 -7.63 -42.80
CA GLY A 285 -52.55 -7.58 -44.22
C GLY A 285 -51.78 -6.32 -44.62
N THR A 286 -52.19 -5.14 -44.15
CA THR A 286 -51.46 -3.88 -44.36
C THR A 286 -50.04 -3.95 -43.81
N ILE A 287 -49.87 -4.40 -42.55
CA ILE A 287 -48.55 -4.54 -41.90
C ILE A 287 -47.66 -5.55 -42.66
N TRP A 288 -48.23 -6.61 -43.24
CA TRP A 288 -47.51 -7.55 -44.08
C TRP A 288 -47.11 -6.94 -45.43
N LEU A 289 -48.03 -6.20 -46.07
CA LEU A 289 -47.79 -5.53 -47.35
C LEU A 289 -46.69 -4.47 -47.21
N GLU A 290 -46.74 -3.65 -46.16
CA GLU A 290 -45.75 -2.62 -45.86
C GLU A 290 -44.35 -3.20 -45.57
N LYS A 291 -44.25 -4.24 -44.72
CA LYS A 291 -42.96 -4.76 -44.23
C LYS A 291 -42.35 -5.90 -45.04
N ILE A 292 -43.14 -6.56 -45.88
CA ILE A 292 -42.71 -7.76 -46.62
C ILE A 292 -43.11 -7.63 -48.10
N GLY A 293 -44.35 -7.21 -48.39
CA GLY A 293 -44.84 -7.07 -49.76
C GLY A 293 -44.05 -6.05 -50.58
N TYR A 294 -43.98 -4.79 -50.14
CA TYR A 294 -43.24 -3.74 -50.83
C TYR A 294 -41.73 -4.01 -50.86
N THR A 295 -41.15 -4.59 -49.80
CA THR A 295 -39.74 -5.00 -49.78
C THR A 295 -39.45 -6.07 -50.84
N LYS A 296 -40.34 -7.07 -51.02
CA LYS A 296 -40.21 -8.04 -52.12
C LYS A 296 -40.35 -7.39 -53.49
N LEU A 297 -41.31 -6.47 -53.66
CA LEU A 297 -41.52 -5.75 -54.92
C LEU A 297 -40.35 -4.82 -55.28
N GLN A 298 -39.72 -4.19 -54.29
CA GLN A 298 -38.47 -3.44 -54.46
C GLN A 298 -37.35 -4.38 -54.90
N ASN A 299 -37.08 -5.45 -54.14
CA ASN A 299 -36.04 -6.43 -54.49
C ASN A 299 -36.24 -7.04 -55.90
N MET A 300 -37.49 -7.30 -56.32
CA MET A 300 -37.82 -7.77 -57.67
C MET A 300 -37.57 -6.69 -58.74
N ARG A 301 -37.94 -5.44 -58.47
CA ARG A 301 -37.69 -4.30 -59.36
C ARG A 301 -36.19 -4.03 -59.51
N ASP A 302 -35.45 -4.07 -58.41
CA ASP A 302 -34.01 -3.83 -58.39
C ASP A 302 -33.26 -4.96 -59.08
N ALA A 303 -33.70 -6.22 -58.92
CA ALA A 303 -33.22 -7.36 -59.71
C ALA A 303 -33.52 -7.22 -61.22
N GLN A 304 -34.68 -6.68 -61.60
CA GLN A 304 -35.00 -6.37 -63.01
C GLN A 304 -34.18 -5.19 -63.56
N ILE A 305 -33.85 -4.20 -62.73
CA ILE A 305 -32.98 -3.08 -63.11
C ILE A 305 -31.54 -3.58 -63.28
N SER A 306 -31.02 -4.41 -62.36
CA SER A 306 -29.68 -4.99 -62.51
C SER A 306 -29.59 -5.95 -63.69
N ALA A 307 -30.64 -6.74 -63.97
CA ALA A 307 -30.69 -7.58 -65.17
C ALA A 307 -30.62 -6.73 -66.45
N LYS A 308 -31.41 -5.65 -66.53
CA LYS A 308 -31.34 -4.71 -67.67
C LYS A 308 -29.99 -4.02 -67.79
N GLN A 309 -29.37 -3.59 -66.70
CA GLN A 309 -28.01 -3.02 -66.73
C GLN A 309 -26.95 -4.03 -67.19
N ILE A 310 -27.16 -5.34 -66.97
CA ILE A 310 -26.30 -6.39 -67.53
C ILE A 310 -26.55 -6.57 -69.04
N ASP A 311 -27.81 -6.55 -69.49
CA ASP A 311 -28.17 -6.64 -70.92
C ASP A 311 -27.72 -5.39 -71.71
N ASP A 312 -27.83 -4.19 -71.13
CA ASP A 312 -27.38 -2.92 -71.72
C ASP A 312 -25.85 -2.94 -71.91
N VAL A 313 -25.09 -3.38 -70.89
CA VAL A 313 -23.61 -3.54 -70.95
C VAL A 313 -23.19 -4.69 -71.87
N ALA A 314 -24.03 -5.70 -72.08
CA ALA A 314 -23.81 -6.72 -73.11
C ALA A 314 -24.07 -6.19 -74.52
N SER A 315 -25.04 -5.29 -74.68
CA SER A 315 -25.37 -4.64 -75.95
C SER A 315 -24.26 -3.67 -76.40
N GLU A 316 -23.75 -2.81 -75.50
CA GLU A 316 -22.62 -1.91 -75.80
C GLU A 316 -21.31 -2.63 -76.16
N ARG A 317 -21.19 -3.94 -75.86
CA ARG A 317 -20.02 -4.75 -76.24
C ARG A 317 -20.12 -5.43 -77.60
N ASN A 318 -21.29 -5.51 -78.21
CA ASN A 318 -21.50 -6.33 -79.42
C ASN A 318 -21.32 -5.60 -80.76
N GLU A 319 -21.08 -4.29 -80.78
CA GLU A 319 -20.75 -3.58 -82.04
C GLU A 319 -19.28 -3.70 -82.49
N VAL A 320 -18.40 -4.34 -81.69
CA VAL A 320 -16.94 -4.40 -81.98
C VAL A 320 -16.31 -5.79 -81.76
N ALA A 321 -16.88 -6.87 -82.33
CA ALA A 321 -16.14 -8.13 -82.57
C ALA A 321 -16.86 -9.19 -83.47
N GLU A 322 -17.15 -8.92 -84.75
CA GLU A 322 -17.36 -10.03 -85.71
C GLU A 322 -16.02 -10.54 -86.26
N GLY A 323 -15.57 -11.72 -85.81
CA GLY A 323 -14.29 -12.29 -86.28
C GLY A 323 -13.95 -13.69 -85.75
N LYS A 324 -14.26 -14.71 -86.56
CA LYS A 324 -13.73 -16.11 -86.52
C LYS A 324 -14.24 -17.09 -85.44
N SER A 325 -15.43 -17.64 -85.72
CA SER A 325 -15.64 -19.06 -86.12
C SER A 325 -15.37 -20.26 -85.18
N LEU A 326 -16.42 -21.09 -85.05
CA LEU A 326 -16.46 -22.58 -84.97
C LEU A 326 -16.14 -23.31 -83.63
N ALA A 327 -17.21 -23.63 -82.87
CA ALA A 327 -17.84 -24.96 -82.66
C ALA A 327 -16.99 -26.26 -82.60
N PRO A 328 -17.43 -27.39 -81.95
CA PRO A 328 -18.83 -27.72 -81.56
C PRO A 328 -19.06 -28.40 -80.17
N GLN A 329 -20.36 -28.57 -79.79
CA GLN A 329 -20.98 -29.63 -78.96
C GLN A 329 -20.44 -29.97 -77.54
N GLY A 330 -21.26 -30.36 -76.55
CA GLY A 330 -22.73 -30.42 -76.45
C GLY A 330 -23.24 -31.41 -75.39
N ASN A 331 -24.02 -30.93 -74.40
CA ASN A 331 -24.66 -31.66 -73.27
C ASN A 331 -23.69 -32.31 -72.23
N GLY A 332 -24.01 -32.39 -70.93
CA GLY A 332 -25.14 -31.82 -70.18
C GLY A 332 -25.13 -32.21 -68.69
N GLU A 333 -26.07 -31.62 -67.91
CA GLU A 333 -26.53 -31.97 -66.55
C GLU A 333 -25.63 -31.73 -65.29
N ALA A 334 -26.35 -31.37 -64.20
CA ALA A 334 -26.10 -31.61 -62.77
C ALA A 334 -24.88 -31.04 -62.00
N GLU A 335 -25.17 -29.96 -61.25
CA GLU A 335 -24.95 -29.78 -59.79
C GLU A 335 -23.54 -29.90 -59.11
N ILE A 336 -23.23 -28.83 -58.35
CA ILE A 336 -22.40 -28.76 -57.12
C ILE A 336 -20.88 -29.02 -57.22
N PRO A 337 -20.05 -28.00 -56.93
CA PRO A 337 -18.69 -28.17 -56.42
C PRO A 337 -18.61 -28.00 -54.89
N GLY A 338 -18.12 -29.04 -54.20
CA GLY A 338 -17.81 -29.02 -52.76
C GLY A 338 -16.31 -29.01 -52.45
N VAL A 339 -15.98 -28.91 -51.16
CA VAL A 339 -14.60 -28.85 -50.60
C VAL A 339 -13.80 -30.14 -50.78
N ALA A 340 -12.57 -30.06 -51.33
CA ALA A 340 -11.42 -30.96 -51.13
C ALA A 340 -10.24 -30.50 -52.05
N LYS A 341 -8.93 -30.77 -51.86
CA LYS A 341 -7.97 -31.13 -50.79
C LYS A 341 -6.75 -31.76 -51.52
N THR A 342 -5.54 -31.75 -50.91
CA THR A 342 -4.39 -32.66 -51.22
C THR A 342 -3.71 -32.58 -52.62
N ALA A 343 -2.42 -32.81 -52.87
CA ALA A 343 -1.18 -32.97 -52.04
C ALA A 343 0.08 -32.95 -53.00
N ASP A 344 1.37 -33.20 -52.66
CA ASP A 344 2.11 -33.40 -51.39
C ASP A 344 3.65 -33.16 -51.55
N GLU A 345 4.40 -33.35 -50.46
CA GLU A 345 5.82 -33.76 -50.29
C GLU A 345 6.98 -33.20 -51.16
N LYS A 346 8.03 -32.68 -50.47
CA LYS A 346 9.25 -33.48 -50.16
C LYS A 346 10.11 -32.89 -49.02
N GLN A 347 11.02 -33.69 -48.45
CA GLN A 347 11.83 -33.41 -47.25
C GLN A 347 13.34 -33.65 -47.51
N ASP A 348 14.21 -33.21 -46.58
CA ASP A 348 15.48 -33.89 -46.25
C ASP A 348 16.03 -33.49 -44.85
N VAL A 349 16.76 -34.41 -44.18
CA VAL A 349 17.38 -34.34 -42.81
C VAL A 349 18.46 -35.45 -42.71
N VAL A 350 19.49 -35.55 -41.85
CA VAL A 350 19.98 -34.97 -40.55
C VAL A 350 21.54 -34.86 -40.67
N PRO A 351 22.45 -34.70 -39.64
CA PRO A 351 22.38 -34.52 -38.16
C PRO A 351 22.82 -33.09 -37.72
N ILE A 352 23.08 -32.64 -36.47
CA ILE A 352 23.39 -33.16 -35.11
C ILE A 352 24.87 -33.52 -34.79
N ASP A 353 25.60 -32.65 -34.06
CA ASP A 353 26.36 -33.08 -32.84
C ASP A 353 26.71 -31.92 -31.86
N GLN A 354 27.29 -32.27 -30.70
CA GLN A 354 27.49 -31.47 -29.49
C GLN A 354 28.94 -30.97 -29.30
N LEU A 355 29.15 -29.94 -28.45
CA LEU A 355 30.24 -29.93 -27.44
C LEU A 355 30.11 -28.77 -26.43
N ALA A 356 30.87 -28.87 -25.33
CA ALA A 356 30.98 -27.89 -24.24
C ALA A 356 32.45 -27.70 -23.83
N ASN A 357 32.69 -26.86 -22.80
CA ASN A 357 34.00 -26.35 -22.32
C ASN A 357 34.66 -25.29 -23.23
N GLY A 358 35.55 -24.42 -22.73
CA GLY A 358 35.82 -24.09 -21.33
C GLY A 358 37.28 -23.76 -20.98
N ARG A 359 37.54 -22.48 -20.64
CA ARG A 359 38.71 -21.93 -19.90
C ARG A 359 40.11 -21.94 -20.58
N GLN A 360 40.95 -21.03 -20.06
CA GLN A 360 42.42 -20.89 -20.24
C GLN A 360 42.88 -20.46 -21.68
N GLN A 361 43.99 -19.74 -21.88
CA GLN A 361 44.98 -19.20 -20.92
C GLN A 361 45.65 -17.87 -21.35
N GLU A 362 46.03 -17.11 -20.32
CA GLU A 362 47.18 -16.21 -20.11
C GLU A 362 48.22 -16.00 -21.24
N ASN A 363 48.55 -14.73 -21.53
CA ASN A 363 49.92 -14.14 -21.45
C ASN A 363 49.93 -12.66 -21.93
N GLY A 364 50.74 -11.73 -21.41
CA GLY A 364 51.57 -11.82 -20.20
C GLY A 364 53.07 -11.53 -20.37
N ASN A 365 53.48 -10.43 -21.03
CA ASN A 365 54.79 -9.76 -20.86
C ASN A 365 54.73 -8.40 -21.59
N THR A 366 54.81 -7.24 -20.93
CA THR A 366 56.01 -6.55 -20.42
C THR A 366 57.10 -6.25 -21.45
N ASN A 367 57.33 -4.96 -21.71
CA ASN A 367 58.58 -4.34 -21.25
C ASN A 367 58.44 -2.81 -21.12
N LYS A 368 59.19 -2.24 -20.17
CA LYS A 368 59.32 -0.79 -19.98
C LYS A 368 60.49 -0.26 -20.82
N ILE A 369 60.36 0.96 -21.34
CA ILE A 369 61.49 1.90 -21.39
C ILE A 369 60.93 3.28 -21.03
N ASP A 370 61.36 3.81 -19.88
CA ASP A 370 61.14 5.20 -19.50
C ASP A 370 62.28 6.05 -20.08
N ARG A 371 61.96 7.17 -20.75
CA ARG A 371 62.79 8.40 -20.68
C ARG A 371 62.06 9.64 -21.21
N GLU A 372 62.26 10.74 -20.50
CA GLU A 372 61.64 12.03 -20.74
C GLU A 372 62.37 12.83 -21.82
N SER A 373 61.64 13.67 -22.54
CA SER A 373 62.17 14.86 -23.23
C SER A 373 61.01 15.84 -23.46
N GLU A 374 61.06 17.03 -22.88
CA GLU A 374 60.01 18.04 -23.07
C GLU A 374 60.15 18.79 -24.41
N SER A 375 59.04 18.99 -25.11
CA SER A 375 58.81 20.19 -25.93
C SER A 375 57.32 20.32 -26.28
N LYS A 376 56.87 21.55 -26.47
CA LYS A 376 55.46 21.94 -26.72
C LYS A 376 55.29 22.35 -28.22
N PRO A 377 54.10 22.79 -28.69
CA PRO A 377 52.98 21.92 -29.00
C PRO A 377 52.33 22.26 -30.36
N GLU A 378 51.71 21.31 -31.09
CA GLU A 378 50.87 21.72 -32.22
C GLU A 378 49.70 20.77 -32.59
N ALA A 379 48.51 21.38 -32.72
CA ALA A 379 47.35 20.95 -33.50
C ALA A 379 46.95 19.45 -33.55
N GLY A 380 46.81 18.80 -32.39
CA GLY A 380 46.17 17.48 -32.29
C GLY A 380 44.64 17.54 -32.26
N LEU A 381 43.99 16.70 -33.07
CA LEU A 381 42.53 16.46 -33.16
C LEU A 381 41.85 16.42 -31.78
N THR A 382 40.71 17.11 -31.62
CA THR A 382 39.91 17.04 -30.39
C THR A 382 39.23 15.69 -30.24
N GLU A 383 39.85 14.80 -29.48
CA GLU A 383 39.18 13.63 -28.91
C GLU A 383 37.91 14.07 -28.15
N ALA A 384 36.78 13.42 -28.43
CA ALA A 384 35.55 13.65 -27.70
C ALA A 384 35.70 13.12 -26.26
N ARG A 385 36.16 13.99 -25.36
CA ARG A 385 36.34 13.68 -23.93
C ARG A 385 35.07 13.03 -23.38
N LEU A 386 35.19 11.77 -22.95
CA LEU A 386 34.12 11.09 -22.22
C LEU A 386 33.70 11.96 -21.03
N PRO A 387 32.39 12.21 -20.81
CA PRO A 387 31.93 13.14 -19.80
C PRO A 387 32.37 12.67 -18.41
N ALA A 388 33.11 13.51 -17.70
CA ALA A 388 33.62 13.20 -16.37
C ALA A 388 32.46 12.94 -15.40
N ILE A 389 32.35 11.70 -14.91
CA ILE A 389 31.26 11.26 -14.05
C ILE A 389 31.39 11.94 -12.68
N LYS A 390 30.43 12.81 -12.35
CA LYS A 390 30.31 13.43 -11.03
C LYS A 390 29.43 12.57 -10.12
N LEU A 391 29.90 12.26 -8.92
CA LEU A 391 29.15 11.47 -7.95
C LEU A 391 27.91 12.23 -7.42
N GLU A 392 28.00 13.55 -7.28
CA GLU A 392 26.89 14.45 -6.93
C GLU A 392 25.73 14.28 -7.93
N ASN A 393 26.02 14.45 -9.22
CA ASN A 393 25.05 14.27 -10.31
C ASN A 393 24.44 12.86 -10.38
N LEU A 394 25.13 11.84 -9.85
CA LEU A 394 24.63 10.45 -9.81
C LEU A 394 23.73 10.20 -8.60
N TYR A 395 24.00 10.86 -7.47
CA TYR A 395 23.20 10.77 -6.24
C TYR A 395 21.89 11.55 -6.36
N ASP A 396 21.92 12.76 -6.93
CA ASP A 396 20.74 13.63 -7.10
C ASP A 396 19.94 13.32 -8.39
N TRP A 397 20.27 12.25 -9.12
CA TRP A 397 19.58 11.90 -10.36
C TRP A 397 18.20 11.29 -10.10
N ALA A 398 17.17 11.88 -10.70
CA ALA A 398 15.83 11.31 -10.77
C ALA A 398 15.31 11.29 -12.23
N PRO A 399 14.45 10.33 -12.61
CA PRO A 399 13.81 10.31 -13.94
C PRO A 399 13.05 11.60 -14.29
N GLY A 400 12.61 12.35 -13.27
CA GLY A 400 11.95 13.64 -13.42
C GLY A 400 12.88 14.83 -13.71
N ASN A 401 14.18 14.63 -13.94
CA ASN A 401 15.14 15.73 -14.17
C ASN A 401 15.38 16.06 -15.66
N ILE A 402 14.80 15.30 -16.60
CA ILE A 402 14.96 15.52 -18.06
C ILE A 402 13.97 16.60 -18.52
N ILE A 403 14.40 17.86 -18.61
CA ILE A 403 13.61 19.01 -19.08
C ILE A 403 13.62 19.05 -20.62
N GLU A 404 12.48 19.35 -21.22
CA GLU A 404 12.30 19.54 -22.68
C GLU A 404 12.05 21.04 -23.00
N ASP A 405 12.49 21.50 -24.17
CA ASP A 405 12.55 22.94 -24.49
C ASP A 405 11.18 23.64 -24.51
N ASP A 406 10.11 22.91 -24.81
CA ASP A 406 8.73 23.41 -24.77
C ASP A 406 8.24 23.77 -23.35
N GLU A 407 8.85 23.20 -22.29
CA GLU A 407 8.62 23.68 -20.92
C GLU A 407 9.20 25.08 -20.73
N ILE A 408 10.38 25.34 -21.29
CA ILE A 408 11.10 26.62 -21.20
C ILE A 408 10.35 27.68 -22.03
N GLU A 409 9.88 27.32 -23.22
CA GLU A 409 9.03 28.17 -24.06
C GLU A 409 7.66 28.43 -23.40
N ALA A 410 7.00 27.43 -22.81
CA ALA A 410 5.68 27.62 -22.19
C ALA A 410 5.74 28.40 -20.87
N VAL A 411 6.86 28.35 -20.14
CA VAL A 411 7.10 29.20 -18.96
C VAL A 411 7.44 30.63 -19.39
N SER A 412 8.34 30.83 -20.36
CA SER A 412 8.75 32.17 -20.82
C SER A 412 7.61 32.94 -21.52
N ASN A 413 6.77 32.26 -22.31
CA ASN A 413 5.59 32.84 -22.94
C ASN A 413 4.34 32.87 -22.03
N GLY A 414 4.44 32.41 -20.77
CA GLY A 414 3.33 32.37 -19.82
C GLY A 414 2.17 31.43 -20.19
N SER A 415 2.34 30.57 -21.20
CA SER A 415 1.31 29.66 -21.73
C SER A 415 1.18 28.34 -20.95
N HIS A 416 2.00 28.13 -19.91
CA HIS A 416 2.10 26.92 -19.09
C HIS A 416 0.78 26.21 -18.74
N GLN A 417 -0.32 26.94 -18.47
CA GLN A 417 -1.62 26.34 -18.15
C GLN A 417 -2.18 25.52 -19.33
N LYS A 418 -2.01 26.01 -20.57
CA LYS A 418 -2.44 25.32 -21.78
C LYS A 418 -1.64 24.04 -21.97
N LEU A 419 -0.32 24.12 -21.86
CA LEU A 419 0.58 22.96 -21.95
C LEU A 419 0.21 21.89 -20.91
N ILE A 420 0.00 22.27 -19.64
CA ILE A 420 -0.42 21.34 -18.58
C ILE A 420 -1.76 20.66 -18.93
N THR A 421 -2.75 21.40 -19.44
CA THR A 421 -4.03 20.83 -19.89
C THR A 421 -3.86 19.87 -21.06
N GLU A 422 -3.05 20.22 -22.05
CA GLU A 422 -2.78 19.39 -23.23
C GLU A 422 -2.04 18.09 -22.87
N LEU A 423 -0.98 18.17 -22.07
CA LEU A 423 -0.24 17.01 -21.57
C LEU A 423 -1.14 16.09 -20.72
N LEU A 424 -2.02 16.64 -19.88
CA LEU A 424 -2.98 15.85 -19.10
C LEU A 424 -4.02 15.15 -19.98
N MET A 425 -4.50 15.82 -21.04
CA MET A 425 -5.37 15.20 -22.04
C MET A 425 -4.64 14.10 -22.82
N GLU A 426 -3.38 14.30 -23.19
CA GLU A 426 -2.59 13.25 -23.85
C GLU A 426 -2.45 12.01 -22.95
N VAL A 427 -2.04 12.20 -21.69
CA VAL A 427 -1.96 11.13 -20.68
C VAL A 427 -3.30 10.40 -20.51
N ALA A 428 -4.43 11.12 -20.54
CA ALA A 428 -5.75 10.50 -20.49
C ALA A 428 -6.04 9.63 -21.74
N THR A 429 -5.67 10.07 -22.94
CA THR A 429 -5.82 9.24 -24.16
C THR A 429 -4.90 8.02 -24.16
N LEU A 430 -3.65 8.16 -23.71
CA LEU A 430 -2.68 7.06 -23.58
C LEU A 430 -3.18 6.02 -22.57
N LYS A 431 -3.67 6.46 -21.41
CA LYS A 431 -4.30 5.60 -20.40
C LYS A 431 -5.55 4.90 -20.95
N SER A 432 -6.38 5.57 -21.74
CA SER A 432 -7.55 4.96 -22.39
C SER A 432 -7.14 3.85 -23.36
N LYS A 433 -6.18 4.13 -24.25
CA LYS A 433 -5.58 3.14 -25.17
C LYS A 433 -4.96 1.95 -24.41
N ARG A 434 -4.27 2.21 -23.31
CA ARG A 434 -3.66 1.19 -22.44
C ARG A 434 -4.70 0.25 -21.80
N VAL A 435 -5.80 0.80 -21.29
CA VAL A 435 -6.91 0.02 -20.70
C VAL A 435 -7.62 -0.81 -21.77
N ALA A 436 -7.91 -0.23 -22.95
CA ALA A 436 -8.49 -0.95 -24.07
C ALA A 436 -7.58 -2.11 -24.56
N GLY A 437 -6.26 -1.88 -24.61
CA GLY A 437 -5.25 -2.89 -24.91
C GLY A 437 -4.96 -3.89 -23.79
N LYS A 438 -5.65 -3.80 -22.64
CA LYS A 438 -5.48 -4.67 -21.45
C LYS A 438 -4.06 -4.68 -20.85
N VAL A 439 -3.26 -3.64 -21.10
CA VAL A 439 -1.86 -3.57 -20.61
C VAL A 439 -1.79 -2.93 -19.22
N SER A 440 -1.29 -3.69 -18.24
CA SER A 440 -1.19 -3.24 -16.85
C SER A 440 -0.16 -2.11 -16.64
N LYS A 441 1.06 -2.26 -17.17
CA LYS A 441 2.17 -1.30 -16.99
C LYS A 441 1.99 -0.06 -17.87
N PRO A 442 2.22 1.17 -17.36
CA PRO A 442 2.20 2.39 -18.17
C PRO A 442 3.31 2.40 -19.22
N TYR A 443 3.10 3.14 -20.31
CA TYR A 443 4.12 3.35 -21.35
C TYR A 443 5.20 4.34 -20.88
N THR A 444 6.41 4.26 -21.43
CA THR A 444 7.50 5.21 -21.13
C THR A 444 7.08 6.67 -21.34
N ARG A 445 6.41 6.96 -22.46
CA ARG A 445 5.83 8.28 -22.76
C ARG A 445 4.79 8.72 -21.71
N GLU A 446 3.96 7.82 -21.20
CA GLU A 446 2.99 8.11 -20.13
C GLU A 446 3.70 8.52 -18.82
N ILE A 447 4.85 7.92 -18.51
CA ILE A 447 5.70 8.25 -17.35
C ILE A 447 6.44 9.59 -17.56
N GLN A 448 6.98 9.83 -18.75
CA GLN A 448 7.66 11.09 -19.09
C GLN A 448 6.70 12.28 -18.98
N LEU A 449 5.53 12.19 -19.62
CA LEU A 449 4.47 13.22 -19.55
C LEU A 449 3.99 13.46 -18.10
N TYR A 450 3.85 12.41 -17.30
CA TYR A 450 3.53 12.54 -15.88
C TYR A 450 4.59 13.36 -15.12
N HIS A 451 5.88 13.06 -15.27
CA HIS A 451 6.94 13.81 -14.61
C HIS A 451 7.07 15.25 -15.14
N LYS A 452 6.82 15.47 -16.44
CA LYS A 452 6.77 16.79 -17.08
C LYS A 452 5.69 17.68 -16.45
N VAL A 453 4.46 17.17 -16.32
CA VAL A 453 3.37 17.88 -15.61
C VAL A 453 3.71 18.07 -14.13
N GLN A 454 4.33 17.08 -13.47
CA GLN A 454 4.76 17.19 -12.07
C GLN A 454 5.80 18.31 -11.86
N ARG A 455 6.77 18.47 -12.79
CA ARG A 455 7.73 19.60 -12.79
C ARG A 455 7.02 20.94 -12.98
N LEU A 456 6.25 21.10 -14.05
CA LEU A 456 5.58 22.36 -14.37
C LEU A 456 4.72 22.83 -13.19
N MET A 457 3.94 21.93 -12.58
CA MET A 457 3.15 22.23 -11.38
C MET A 457 4.02 22.59 -10.16
N ARG A 458 5.17 21.92 -9.95
CA ARG A 458 6.12 22.24 -8.88
C ARG A 458 6.72 23.64 -9.04
N GLU A 459 7.22 23.98 -10.22
CA GLU A 459 7.90 25.25 -10.44
C GLU A 459 6.94 26.44 -10.40
N LEU A 460 5.69 26.29 -10.85
CA LEU A 460 4.64 27.32 -10.68
C LEU A 460 4.30 27.60 -9.20
N LEU A 461 4.38 26.58 -8.34
CA LEU A 461 4.20 26.71 -6.90
C LEU A 461 5.42 27.37 -6.23
N LEU A 462 6.65 26.99 -6.63
CA LEU A 462 7.90 27.59 -6.14
C LEU A 462 8.03 29.07 -6.56
N ALA A 463 7.65 29.40 -7.79
CA ALA A 463 7.57 30.76 -8.32
C ALA A 463 6.40 31.58 -7.76
N LYS A 464 5.54 30.99 -6.91
CA LYS A 464 4.39 31.63 -6.25
C LYS A 464 3.39 32.31 -7.20
N GLN A 465 3.27 31.82 -8.43
CA GLN A 465 2.33 32.38 -9.42
C GLN A 465 0.86 32.06 -9.10
N VAL A 466 0.60 31.15 -8.16
CA VAL A 466 -0.73 30.72 -7.71
C VAL A 466 -1.09 31.37 -6.37
N THR A 467 -2.18 32.14 -6.32
CA THR A 467 -2.60 32.90 -5.13
C THR A 467 -3.25 32.07 -4.02
N LYS A 468 -3.83 30.91 -4.36
CA LYS A 468 -4.49 29.99 -3.41
C LYS A 468 -4.27 28.54 -3.80
N ILE A 469 -3.74 27.74 -2.88
CA ILE A 469 -3.50 26.30 -3.05
C ILE A 469 -4.57 25.53 -2.27
N PRO A 470 -5.36 24.63 -2.88
CA PRO A 470 -6.39 23.88 -2.17
C PRO A 470 -5.76 22.79 -1.28
N GLN A 471 -5.82 22.96 0.04
CA GLN A 471 -5.28 22.01 1.02
C GLN A 471 -6.23 20.83 1.27
N ILE A 472 -6.54 20.06 0.20
CA ILE A 472 -7.38 18.86 0.26
C ILE A 472 -6.48 17.65 0.47
N THR A 473 -6.17 17.32 1.73
CA THR A 473 -5.34 16.18 2.11
C THR A 473 -6.10 15.18 2.98
N ALA A 474 -5.79 13.89 2.84
CA ALA A 474 -6.23 12.88 3.80
C ALA A 474 -5.50 13.10 5.14
N ARG A 475 -6.25 13.10 6.25
CA ARG A 475 -5.70 13.27 7.61
C ARG A 475 -4.96 12.04 8.15
N SER A 476 -4.86 10.98 7.35
CA SER A 476 -4.27 9.69 7.70
C SER A 476 -3.57 9.10 6.48
N PHE A 477 -2.46 8.41 6.69
CA PHE A 477 -1.70 7.69 5.67
C PHE A 477 -1.44 6.24 6.14
N PRO A 478 -1.27 5.28 5.22
CA PRO A 478 -0.99 3.89 5.59
C PRO A 478 0.42 3.77 6.21
N VAL A 479 0.52 3.02 7.30
CA VAL A 479 1.77 2.70 8.01
C VAL A 479 1.78 1.20 8.30
N LEU A 480 2.97 0.59 8.32
CA LEU A 480 3.11 -0.81 8.75
C LEU A 480 2.89 -0.92 10.27
N GLN A 481 2.19 -1.97 10.70
CA GLN A 481 1.95 -2.27 12.10
C GLN A 481 2.67 -3.56 12.48
N ALA A 482 3.26 -3.61 13.68
CA ALA A 482 3.90 -4.80 14.22
C ALA A 482 2.91 -5.98 14.29
N ASN A 483 3.32 -7.13 13.75
CA ASN A 483 2.61 -8.39 13.82
C ASN A 483 3.27 -9.31 14.86
N TYR A 484 2.48 -10.12 15.57
CA TYR A 484 3.00 -11.07 16.56
C TYR A 484 2.14 -12.34 16.57
N MET A 485 2.76 -13.49 16.79
CA MET A 485 2.04 -14.76 16.91
C MET A 485 1.29 -14.88 18.24
N GLY A 486 0.21 -15.69 18.26
CA GLY A 486 -0.48 -16.03 19.49
C GLY A 486 0.37 -16.94 20.38
N SER A 487 0.44 -16.65 21.68
CA SER A 487 1.23 -17.40 22.67
C SER A 487 0.60 -18.73 23.12
N ILE A 488 -0.67 -18.98 22.79
CA ILE A 488 -1.36 -20.23 23.14
C ILE A 488 -0.95 -21.33 22.15
N PRO A 489 -0.39 -22.47 22.60
CA PRO A 489 0.06 -23.53 21.71
C PRO A 489 -1.10 -24.22 20.97
N VAL A 490 -0.87 -24.58 19.71
CA VAL A 490 -1.89 -25.22 18.86
C VAL A 490 -2.09 -26.68 19.26
N VAL A 491 -3.27 -27.00 19.82
CA VAL A 491 -3.69 -28.37 20.14
C VAL A 491 -3.90 -29.16 18.84
N ARG A 492 -2.90 -29.96 18.46
CA ARG A 492 -2.99 -30.84 17.28
C ARG A 492 -3.71 -32.14 17.63
N THR A 493 -5.02 -32.21 17.39
CA THR A 493 -5.78 -33.47 17.49
C THR A 493 -5.27 -34.47 16.45
N VAL A 494 -4.42 -35.41 16.86
CA VAL A 494 -3.94 -36.50 16.00
C VAL A 494 -5.13 -37.40 15.67
N GLN A 495 -5.73 -37.20 14.48
CA GLN A 495 -6.77 -38.09 13.99
C GLN A 495 -6.18 -39.48 13.75
N THR A 496 -6.38 -40.38 14.72
CA THR A 496 -6.04 -41.80 14.62
C THR A 496 -7.00 -42.48 13.64
N ARG A 497 -6.78 -42.23 12.35
CA ARG A 497 -7.45 -42.94 11.23
C ARG A 497 -7.11 -44.43 11.33
N LYS A 498 -7.91 -45.16 12.13
CA LYS A 498 -7.91 -46.62 12.18
C LYS A 498 -8.08 -47.12 10.75
N LYS A 499 -7.01 -47.65 10.15
CA LYS A 499 -7.05 -48.25 8.81
C LYS A 499 -8.08 -49.38 8.86
N LYS A 500 -9.26 -49.16 8.26
CA LYS A 500 -10.21 -50.23 7.99
C LYS A 500 -9.58 -51.13 6.92
N TYR A 501 -8.83 -52.13 7.36
CA TYR A 501 -8.57 -53.30 6.53
C TYR A 501 -9.93 -53.88 6.13
N ARG A 502 -10.23 -53.87 4.83
CA ARG A 502 -11.20 -54.82 4.28
C ARG A 502 -10.58 -56.21 4.41
N LYS A 503 -11.38 -57.17 4.86
CA LYS A 503 -11.14 -58.59 4.58
C LYS A 503 -11.42 -58.85 3.11
#